data_AF-A0A5C0AZH8-F1
#
_entry.id   AF-A0A5C0AZH8-F1
#
_cell.length_a   1.000
_cell.length_b   1.000
_cell.length_c   1.000
_cell.angle_alpha   90.00
_cell.angle_beta   90.00
_cell.angle_gamma   90.00
#
_symmetry.space_group_name_H-M   'P 1'
#
loop_
_entity.id
_entity.type
_entity.pdbx_description
1 polymer ?
#
loop_
_entity_poly.entity_id
_entity_poly.type
_entity_poly.pdbx_seq_one_letter_code
_entity_poly.pdbx_strand_id
1 'polypeptide(L)'
;MEIFDTISAHSTAMGLPLFAVTVAAAAKADTPMILILHWHGFGKETPVSIPGIPTPSRPVAGSAMQINQRWDSVESVDQAMLDAAWQLGAWDVERLVGRPWWRLGATDSETLACYRAFGEYPDQEPGQEHVVVADAPDREELMWLAANRGYIRWMFRPRKGGLWGDVDDEDCTLEEGGGRTLPCPVQPRACDADRAIRTIYRLGYVDHIILPEKYD
;
A
#
# COMPACT_ATOMS: atom_id res chain seq x y z
N MET A 1 9.98 -8.51 -11.44
CA MET A 1 8.96 -7.44 -11.43
C MET A 1 9.47 -6.41 -10.47
N GLU A 2 9.73 -5.20 -10.94
CA GLU A 2 10.62 -4.25 -10.25
C GLU A 2 9.85 -3.30 -9.32
N ILE A 3 8.95 -3.85 -8.49
CA ILE A 3 8.15 -3.07 -7.53
C ILE A 3 9.07 -2.39 -6.51
N PHE A 4 10.05 -3.11 -5.97
CA PHE A 4 11.00 -2.57 -4.98
C PHE A 4 11.79 -1.37 -5.52
N ASP A 5 12.32 -1.47 -6.74
CA ASP A 5 13.09 -0.40 -7.36
C ASP A 5 12.23 0.84 -7.61
N THR A 6 10.98 0.62 -8.06
CA THR A 6 10.02 1.71 -8.28
C THR A 6 9.70 2.46 -6.98
N ILE A 7 9.47 1.72 -5.88
CA ILE A 7 9.23 2.30 -4.55
C ILE A 7 10.47 3.05 -4.07
N SER A 8 11.66 2.43 -4.19
CA SER A 8 12.92 3.00 -3.70
C SER A 8 13.31 4.28 -4.44
N ALA A 9 13.13 4.30 -5.76
CA ALA A 9 13.37 5.49 -6.58
C ALA A 9 12.43 6.65 -6.18
N HIS A 10 11.13 6.38 -5.99
CA HIS A 10 10.17 7.40 -5.58
C HIS A 10 10.39 7.87 -4.14
N SER A 11 10.69 6.97 -3.22
CA SER A 11 11.02 7.32 -1.83
C SER A 11 12.26 8.21 -1.76
N THR A 12 13.29 7.90 -2.53
CA THR A 12 14.49 8.74 -2.64
C THR A 12 14.16 10.12 -3.22
N ALA A 13 13.32 10.17 -4.26
CA ALA A 13 12.94 11.44 -4.90
C ALA A 13 12.06 12.32 -4.00
N MET A 14 11.15 11.74 -3.23
CA MET A 14 10.26 12.47 -2.32
C MET A 14 10.97 12.89 -1.03
N GLY A 15 11.94 12.11 -0.55
CA GLY A 15 12.66 12.40 0.69
C GLY A 15 11.78 12.38 1.95
N LEU A 16 10.62 11.72 1.87
CA LEU A 16 9.65 11.58 2.96
C LEU A 16 9.59 10.12 3.43
N PRO A 17 9.24 9.85 4.70
CA PRO A 17 9.03 8.49 5.16
C PRO A 17 7.75 7.90 4.57
N LEU A 18 7.78 6.63 4.20
CA LEU A 18 6.58 5.90 3.75
C LEU A 18 5.71 5.46 4.94
N PHE A 19 4.41 5.75 4.88
CA PHE A 19 3.44 5.19 5.80
C PHE A 19 2.99 3.79 5.35
N ALA A 20 2.67 3.62 4.07
CA ALA A 20 2.27 2.32 3.54
C ALA A 20 2.51 2.28 2.03
N VAL A 21 2.51 1.06 1.50
CA VAL A 21 2.52 0.79 0.07
C VAL A 21 1.29 -0.05 -0.26
N THR A 22 0.55 0.35 -1.27
CA THR A 22 -0.58 -0.41 -1.82
C THR A 22 -0.34 -0.67 -3.29
N VAL A 23 -0.60 -1.89 -3.76
CA VAL A 23 -0.73 -2.20 -5.19
C VAL A 23 -2.13 -2.72 -5.43
N ALA A 24 -2.81 -2.24 -6.46
CA ALA A 24 -4.12 -2.74 -6.86
C ALA A 24 -4.14 -3.10 -8.34
N ALA A 25 -4.84 -4.18 -8.66
CA ALA A 25 -5.08 -4.64 -10.01
C ALA A 25 -6.55 -5.05 -10.16
N ALA A 26 -7.11 -4.93 -11.36
CA ALA A 26 -8.35 -5.65 -11.66
C ALA A 26 -8.09 -7.17 -11.54
N ALA A 27 -9.11 -7.95 -11.19
CA ALA A 27 -9.03 -9.41 -11.07
C ALA A 27 -8.96 -10.09 -12.46
N LYS A 28 -7.97 -9.70 -13.26
CA LYS A 28 -7.69 -10.19 -14.61
C LYS A 28 -6.20 -10.05 -14.88
N ALA A 29 -5.52 -11.16 -15.15
CA ALA A 29 -4.10 -11.16 -15.51
C ALA A 29 -3.82 -10.29 -16.75
N ASP A 30 -2.55 -9.87 -16.89
CA ASP A 30 -2.06 -9.03 -17.98
C ASP A 30 -2.77 -7.66 -18.10
N THR A 31 -3.24 -7.10 -16.98
CA THR A 31 -3.69 -5.70 -16.89
C THR A 31 -2.68 -4.85 -16.15
N PRO A 32 -2.58 -3.54 -16.45
CA PRO A 32 -1.79 -2.64 -15.63
C PRO A 32 -2.22 -2.65 -14.16
N MET A 33 -1.30 -2.29 -13.27
CA MET A 33 -1.53 -2.20 -11.83
C MET A 33 -1.34 -0.76 -11.37
N ILE A 34 -2.02 -0.35 -10.30
CA ILE A 34 -1.84 0.95 -9.65
C ILE A 34 -1.01 0.73 -8.39
N LEU A 35 0.18 1.32 -8.34
CA LEU A 35 1.01 1.42 -7.13
C LEU A 35 0.72 2.75 -6.45
N ILE A 36 0.37 2.70 -5.17
CA ILE A 36 0.12 3.87 -4.33
C ILE A 36 1.13 3.87 -3.19
N LEU A 37 1.89 4.96 -3.10
CA LEU A 37 2.78 5.28 -2.00
C LEU A 37 2.04 6.23 -1.06
N HIS A 38 1.80 5.77 0.16
CA HIS A 38 1.07 6.53 1.16
C HIS A 38 2.08 7.33 2.01
N TRP A 39 2.01 8.65 1.89
CA TRP A 39 2.75 9.62 2.72
C TRP A 39 1.82 10.34 3.71
N HIS A 40 0.50 10.14 3.57
CA HIS A 40 -0.49 10.85 4.35
C HIS A 40 -0.34 10.52 5.85
N GLY A 41 -0.06 11.55 6.63
CA GLY A 41 0.48 11.44 8.00
C GLY A 41 1.47 12.57 8.28
N PHE A 42 2.11 13.11 7.23
CA PHE A 42 2.95 14.30 7.31
C PHE A 42 2.19 15.57 6.95
N GLY A 43 2.44 16.62 7.72
CA GLY A 43 1.99 17.98 7.44
C GLY A 43 3.04 18.74 6.62
N LYS A 44 2.64 19.33 5.50
CA LYS A 44 3.44 20.33 4.80
C LYS A 44 3.17 21.69 5.43
N GLU A 45 4.25 22.34 5.88
CA GLU A 45 4.17 23.75 6.26
C GLU A 45 3.84 24.60 5.05
N THR A 46 2.92 25.54 5.23
CA THR A 46 2.55 26.47 4.16
C THR A 46 3.70 27.48 4.01
N PRO A 47 4.29 27.66 2.81
CA PRO A 47 5.46 28.53 2.61
C PRO A 47 5.21 30.01 2.93
N VAL A 48 3.94 30.41 2.99
CA VAL A 48 3.51 31.77 3.32
C VAL A 48 3.03 31.81 4.76
N SER A 49 3.75 32.53 5.60
CA SER A 49 3.33 32.87 6.97
C SER A 49 2.86 34.32 7.00
N ILE A 50 1.63 34.53 7.48
CA ILE A 50 1.06 35.87 7.69
C ILE A 50 0.99 36.11 9.21
N PRO A 51 1.63 37.17 9.75
CA PRO A 51 1.57 37.45 11.18
C PRO A 51 0.14 37.55 11.70
N GLY A 52 -0.16 36.79 12.76
CA GLY A 52 -1.48 36.76 13.40
C GLY A 52 -2.50 35.81 12.74
N ILE A 53 -2.16 35.13 11.64
CA ILE A 53 -3.02 34.13 11.01
C ILE A 53 -2.42 32.73 11.21
N PRO A 54 -3.07 31.84 11.98
CA PRO A 54 -2.61 30.46 12.09
C PRO A 54 -2.69 29.80 10.71
N THR A 55 -1.55 29.28 10.24
CA THR A 55 -1.50 28.65 8.93
C THR A 55 -1.78 27.15 9.08
N PRO A 56 -2.80 26.60 8.41
CA PRO A 56 -3.16 25.21 8.60
C PRO A 56 -2.08 24.30 8.01
N SER A 57 -1.72 23.26 8.75
CA SER A 57 -0.93 22.14 8.24
C SER A 57 -1.74 21.42 7.17
N ARG A 58 -1.12 21.14 6.00
CA ARG A 58 -1.78 20.41 4.91
C ARG A 58 -1.20 19.01 4.81
N PRO A 59 -2.01 17.95 4.72
CA PRO A 59 -1.48 16.60 4.55
C PRO A 59 -0.68 16.49 3.25
N VAL A 60 0.41 15.74 3.27
CA VAL A 60 1.12 15.35 2.05
C VAL A 60 0.25 14.36 1.28
N ALA A 61 -0.01 14.67 0.02
CA ALA A 61 -0.69 13.79 -0.92
C ALA A 61 0.07 12.49 -1.10
N GLY A 62 -0.62 11.34 -1.11
CA GLY A 62 -0.09 10.09 -1.65
C GLY A 62 0.38 10.23 -3.09
N SER A 63 1.23 9.31 -3.55
CA SER A 63 1.63 9.23 -4.95
C SER A 63 1.08 7.94 -5.54
N ALA A 64 0.27 8.02 -6.59
CA ALA A 64 -0.15 6.86 -7.37
C ALA A 64 0.51 6.85 -8.73
N MET A 65 0.91 5.68 -9.19
CA MET A 65 1.48 5.49 -10.53
C MET A 65 1.03 4.17 -11.13
N GLN A 66 0.98 4.11 -12.46
CA GLN A 66 0.65 2.88 -13.18
C GLN A 66 1.91 2.05 -13.46
N ILE A 67 1.86 0.77 -13.08
CA ILE A 67 2.84 -0.25 -13.44
C ILE A 67 2.30 -1.03 -14.64
N ASN A 68 2.99 -0.90 -15.77
CA ASN A 68 2.65 -1.57 -17.03
C ASN A 68 3.34 -2.93 -17.23
N GLN A 69 4.07 -3.40 -16.21
CA GLN A 69 4.74 -4.68 -16.28
C GLN A 69 3.71 -5.81 -16.33
N ARG A 70 3.82 -6.68 -17.35
CA ARG A 70 2.95 -7.83 -17.50
C ARG A 70 3.10 -8.79 -16.33
N TRP A 71 1.98 -9.40 -15.95
CA TRP A 71 1.91 -10.45 -14.94
C TRP A 71 0.95 -11.53 -15.42
N ASP A 72 1.28 -12.77 -15.13
CA ASP A 72 0.61 -13.97 -15.60
C ASP A 72 -0.26 -14.63 -14.53
N SER A 73 0.02 -14.35 -13.27
CA SER A 73 -0.55 -15.02 -12.10
C SER A 73 -0.54 -14.11 -10.88
N VAL A 74 -1.48 -14.31 -9.95
CA VAL A 74 -1.52 -13.53 -8.71
C VAL A 74 -0.29 -13.84 -7.86
N GLU A 75 0.20 -15.08 -7.93
CA GLU A 75 1.36 -15.60 -7.24
C GLU A 75 2.65 -14.88 -7.67
N SER A 76 2.78 -14.50 -8.94
CA SER A 76 3.95 -13.73 -9.39
C SER A 76 3.94 -12.29 -8.88
N VAL A 77 2.75 -11.69 -8.72
CA VAL A 77 2.59 -10.38 -8.05
C VAL A 77 2.82 -10.51 -6.54
N ASP A 78 2.31 -11.58 -5.90
CA ASP A 78 2.57 -11.89 -4.49
C ASP A 78 4.08 -11.97 -4.24
N GLN A 79 4.82 -12.72 -5.05
CA GLN A 79 6.27 -12.85 -4.90
C GLN A 79 6.96 -11.48 -4.97
N ALA A 80 6.61 -10.65 -5.95
CA ALA A 80 7.16 -9.30 -6.10
C ALA A 80 6.84 -8.40 -4.89
N MET A 81 5.61 -8.49 -4.36
CA MET A 81 5.20 -7.76 -3.17
C MET A 81 5.90 -8.26 -1.91
N LEU A 82 6.07 -9.58 -1.76
CA LEU A 82 6.78 -10.21 -0.65
C LEU A 82 8.26 -9.82 -0.65
N ASP A 83 8.93 -9.84 -1.80
CA ASP A 83 10.33 -9.46 -1.93
C ASP A 83 10.55 -7.97 -1.67
N ALA A 84 9.65 -7.10 -2.13
CA ALA A 84 9.72 -5.66 -1.85
C ALA A 84 9.47 -5.38 -0.35
N ALA A 85 8.44 -5.98 0.23
CA ALA A 85 8.09 -5.82 1.63
C ALA A 85 9.19 -6.36 2.56
N TRP A 86 9.79 -7.51 2.21
CA TRP A 86 10.90 -8.12 2.94
C TRP A 86 12.11 -7.18 2.99
N GLN A 87 12.53 -6.67 1.83
CA GLN A 87 13.65 -5.72 1.74
C GLN A 87 13.39 -4.40 2.46
N LEU A 88 12.14 -3.97 2.53
CA LEU A 88 11.70 -2.77 3.27
C LEU A 88 11.38 -3.04 4.75
N GLY A 89 11.66 -4.24 5.26
CA GLY A 89 11.51 -4.56 6.68
C GLY A 89 10.06 -4.66 7.15
N ALA A 90 9.11 -4.84 6.24
CA ALA A 90 7.71 -4.94 6.61
C ALA A 90 7.45 -6.18 7.49
N TRP A 91 6.49 -6.05 8.41
CA TRP A 91 6.09 -7.13 9.32
C TRP A 91 5.14 -8.14 8.65
N ASP A 92 4.27 -7.66 7.78
CA ASP A 92 3.37 -8.47 6.98
C ASP A 92 3.04 -7.82 5.63
N VAL A 93 2.56 -8.67 4.72
CA VAL A 93 1.88 -8.28 3.48
C VAL A 93 0.46 -8.81 3.53
N GLU A 94 -0.51 -7.92 3.31
CA GLU A 94 -1.90 -8.30 3.12
C GLU A 94 -2.21 -8.39 1.64
N ARG A 95 -2.79 -9.52 1.21
CA ARG A 95 -3.51 -9.65 -0.07
C ARG A 95 -5.01 -9.72 0.19
N LEU A 96 -5.76 -8.81 -0.40
CA LEU A 96 -7.23 -8.78 -0.39
C LEU A 96 -7.75 -9.04 -1.81
N VAL A 97 -8.57 -10.06 -1.96
CA VAL A 97 -9.39 -10.27 -3.16
C VAL A 97 -10.78 -9.68 -2.89
N GLY A 98 -11.14 -8.66 -3.64
CA GLY A 98 -12.42 -7.98 -3.57
C GLY A 98 -13.36 -8.45 -4.67
N ARG A 99 -14.65 -8.60 -4.33
CA ARG A 99 -15.69 -8.95 -5.31
C ARG A 99 -15.94 -7.79 -6.29
N PRO A 100 -16.49 -8.07 -7.47
CA PRO A 100 -17.16 -7.04 -8.25
C PRO A 100 -18.17 -6.29 -7.38
N TRP A 101 -18.19 -4.95 -7.48
CA TRP A 101 -19.13 -4.11 -6.74
C TRP A 101 -20.28 -3.59 -7.62
N TRP A 102 -20.20 -3.71 -8.95
CA TRP A 102 -21.35 -3.53 -9.85
C TRP A 102 -22.25 -4.77 -9.83
N ARG A 103 -22.76 -5.09 -8.64
CA ARG A 103 -23.70 -6.16 -8.39
C ARG A 103 -24.77 -5.70 -7.42
N LEU A 104 -25.94 -6.33 -7.52
CA LEU A 104 -26.98 -6.12 -6.52
C LEU A 104 -26.48 -6.56 -5.13
N GLY A 105 -26.77 -5.74 -4.12
CA GLY A 105 -26.37 -6.01 -2.74
C GLY A 105 -24.88 -5.80 -2.44
N ALA A 106 -24.15 -5.04 -3.26
CA ALA A 106 -22.88 -4.47 -2.81
C ALA A 106 -23.15 -3.37 -1.78
N THR A 107 -22.41 -3.38 -0.67
CA THR A 107 -22.51 -2.35 0.36
C THR A 107 -21.74 -1.09 -0.03
N ASP A 108 -22.09 0.05 0.55
CA ASP A 108 -21.33 1.30 0.36
C ASP A 108 -19.88 1.15 0.83
N SER A 109 -19.65 0.39 1.90
CA SER A 109 -18.29 0.09 2.40
C SER A 109 -17.47 -0.74 1.42
N GLU A 110 -18.08 -1.73 0.76
CA GLU A 110 -17.41 -2.48 -0.31
C GLU A 110 -17.06 -1.55 -1.47
N THR A 111 -18.02 -0.74 -1.92
CA THR A 111 -17.82 0.22 -3.02
C THR A 111 -16.68 1.21 -2.70
N LEU A 112 -16.71 1.82 -1.51
CA LEU A 112 -15.69 2.77 -1.07
C LEU A 112 -14.30 2.13 -0.96
N ALA A 113 -14.22 0.89 -0.44
CA ALA A 113 -12.95 0.15 -0.38
C ALA A 113 -12.36 -0.08 -1.78
N CYS A 114 -13.20 -0.31 -2.80
CA CYS A 114 -12.77 -0.46 -4.18
C CYS A 114 -12.20 0.86 -4.74
N TYR A 115 -12.93 1.98 -4.60
CA TYR A 115 -12.45 3.29 -5.03
C TYR A 115 -11.07 3.60 -4.44
N ARG A 116 -10.93 3.41 -3.12
CA ARG A 116 -9.67 3.69 -2.42
C ARG A 116 -8.52 2.78 -2.82
N ALA A 117 -8.80 1.53 -3.22
CA ALA A 117 -7.77 0.62 -3.72
C ALA A 117 -7.10 1.15 -5.00
N PHE A 118 -7.85 1.87 -5.85
CA PHE A 118 -7.35 2.52 -7.06
C PHE A 118 -6.97 4.00 -6.83
N GLY A 119 -6.93 4.46 -5.59
CA GLY A 119 -6.50 5.81 -5.23
C GLY A 119 -7.55 6.89 -5.45
N GLU A 120 -8.83 6.52 -5.53
CA GLU A 120 -9.95 7.45 -5.57
C GLU A 120 -10.65 7.52 -4.21
N TYR A 121 -10.88 8.75 -3.73
CA TYR A 121 -11.45 9.01 -2.42
C TYR A 121 -12.71 9.87 -2.59
N PRO A 122 -13.87 9.26 -2.91
CA PRO A 122 -15.10 10.00 -3.21
C PRO A 122 -15.74 10.64 -1.97
N ASP A 123 -15.30 10.26 -0.76
CA ASP A 123 -15.81 10.73 0.52
C ASP A 123 -15.04 11.91 1.10
N GLN A 124 -14.16 12.54 0.31
CA GLN A 124 -13.35 13.66 0.77
C GLN A 124 -14.14 14.97 0.83
N GLU A 125 -13.81 15.79 1.83
CA GLU A 125 -14.39 17.12 1.95
C GLU A 125 -13.89 18.07 0.84
N PRO A 126 -14.75 19.00 0.37
CA PRO A 126 -14.33 20.05 -0.56
C PRO A 126 -13.10 20.81 -0.03
N GLY A 127 -12.04 20.90 -0.84
CA GLY A 127 -10.76 21.51 -0.46
C GLY A 127 -9.64 20.53 -0.04
N GLN A 128 -9.92 19.22 0.02
CA GLN A 128 -8.93 18.15 0.15
C GLN A 128 -8.64 17.43 -1.19
N GLU A 129 -8.72 18.17 -2.30
CA GLU A 129 -8.75 17.65 -3.69
C GLU A 129 -7.48 16.92 -4.15
N HIS A 130 -6.48 16.74 -3.28
CA HIS A 130 -5.19 16.12 -3.59
C HIS A 130 -4.77 15.09 -2.53
N VAL A 131 -5.66 14.14 -2.18
CA VAL A 131 -5.26 13.01 -1.30
C VAL A 131 -4.22 12.13 -1.97
N VAL A 132 -4.30 11.99 -3.30
CA VAL A 132 -3.34 11.25 -4.12
C VAL A 132 -3.09 12.00 -5.42
N VAL A 133 -1.82 12.26 -5.72
CA VAL A 133 -1.38 12.70 -7.05
C VAL A 133 -1.15 11.45 -7.89
N ALA A 134 -1.86 11.32 -9.01
CA ALA A 134 -1.84 10.12 -9.84
C ALA A 134 -1.18 10.35 -11.20
N ASP A 135 -0.15 9.58 -11.51
CA ASP A 135 0.38 9.35 -12.86
C ASP A 135 -0.08 7.97 -13.34
N ALA A 136 -1.38 7.87 -13.61
CA ALA A 136 -2.05 6.61 -13.94
C ALA A 136 -3.07 6.83 -15.07
N PRO A 137 -2.62 6.78 -16.34
CA PRO A 137 -3.47 7.12 -17.48
C PRO A 137 -4.68 6.20 -17.64
N ASP A 138 -4.54 4.90 -17.33
CA ASP A 138 -5.62 3.91 -17.53
C ASP A 138 -6.42 3.66 -16.24
N ARG A 139 -6.34 4.54 -15.24
CA ARG A 139 -6.96 4.32 -13.93
C ARG A 139 -8.47 4.14 -14.04
N GLU A 140 -9.14 4.95 -14.85
CA GLU A 140 -10.60 4.90 -15.01
C GLU A 140 -11.04 3.57 -15.66
N GLU A 141 -10.33 3.12 -16.71
CA GLU A 141 -10.58 1.85 -17.37
C GLU A 141 -10.32 0.66 -16.44
N LEU A 142 -9.25 0.72 -15.64
CA LEU A 142 -8.95 -0.31 -14.63
C LEU A 142 -10.04 -0.38 -13.56
N MET A 143 -10.54 0.76 -13.11
CA MET A 143 -11.64 0.82 -12.15
C MET A 143 -12.93 0.28 -12.73
N TRP A 144 -13.25 0.60 -13.99
CA TRP A 144 -14.40 0.04 -14.68
C TRP A 144 -14.28 -1.49 -14.81
N LEU A 145 -13.11 -1.99 -15.19
CA LEU A 145 -12.86 -3.43 -15.27
C LEU A 145 -12.99 -4.10 -13.90
N ALA A 146 -12.40 -3.49 -12.87
CA ALA A 146 -12.48 -3.96 -11.50
C ALA A 146 -13.92 -3.96 -10.96
N ALA A 147 -14.74 -2.98 -11.36
CA ALA A 147 -16.14 -2.91 -10.97
C ALA A 147 -16.93 -4.15 -11.41
N ASN A 148 -16.59 -4.65 -12.60
CA ASN A 148 -17.22 -5.79 -13.26
C ASN A 148 -16.60 -7.13 -12.90
N ARG A 149 -15.29 -7.18 -12.61
CA ARG A 149 -14.54 -8.44 -12.39
C ARG A 149 -14.06 -8.66 -10.95
N GLY A 150 -14.14 -7.63 -10.11
CA GLY A 150 -13.45 -7.59 -8.83
C GLY A 150 -12.02 -7.10 -8.99
N TYR A 151 -11.32 -7.04 -7.86
CA TYR A 151 -9.96 -6.51 -7.80
C TYR A 151 -9.12 -7.30 -6.80
N ILE A 152 -7.81 -7.17 -6.94
CA ILE A 152 -6.85 -7.70 -5.97
C ILE A 152 -6.03 -6.52 -5.48
N ARG A 153 -5.87 -6.43 -4.16
CA ARG A 153 -5.08 -5.40 -3.50
C ARG A 153 -4.02 -6.04 -2.63
N TRP A 154 -2.79 -5.58 -2.76
CA TRP A 154 -1.70 -5.85 -1.85
C TRP A 154 -1.39 -4.62 -1.02
N MET A 155 -1.09 -4.80 0.25
CA MET A 155 -0.70 -3.72 1.13
C MET A 155 0.37 -4.18 2.12
N PHE A 156 1.38 -3.35 2.36
CA PHE A 156 2.31 -3.53 3.46
C PHE A 156 2.76 -2.19 4.04
N ARG A 157 3.40 -2.26 5.21
CA ARG A 157 3.91 -1.12 5.97
C ARG A 157 5.43 -1.24 6.08
N PRO A 158 6.21 -0.39 5.39
CA PRO A 158 7.66 -0.47 5.43
C PRO A 158 8.21 0.06 6.76
N ARG A 159 9.24 -0.61 7.30
CA ARG A 159 10.04 -0.07 8.44
C ARG A 159 11.24 0.70 7.91
N LYS A 160 12.00 0.11 6.98
CA LYS A 160 13.11 0.80 6.30
C LYS A 160 12.57 1.92 5.42
N GLY A 161 12.99 3.16 5.70
CA GLY A 161 12.50 4.35 4.99
C GLY A 161 11.02 4.64 5.23
N GLY A 162 10.43 4.04 6.27
CA GLY A 162 9.03 4.23 6.64
C GLY A 162 8.85 4.63 8.11
N LEU A 163 7.63 5.02 8.47
CA LEU A 163 7.29 5.46 9.83
C LEU A 163 7.33 4.34 10.88
N TRP A 164 7.26 3.09 10.45
CA TRP A 164 7.12 1.93 11.34
C TRP A 164 8.46 1.47 11.93
N GLY A 165 9.57 2.10 11.54
CA GLY A 165 10.87 1.92 12.21
C GLY A 165 10.86 2.46 13.64
N ASP A 166 10.12 3.54 13.89
CA ASP A 166 10.09 4.25 15.18
C ASP A 166 9.11 3.63 16.20
N VAL A 167 8.29 2.67 15.77
CA VAL A 167 7.42 1.91 16.66
C VAL A 167 8.24 0.81 17.33
N ASP A 168 8.13 0.69 18.65
CA ASP A 168 8.81 -0.31 19.48
C ASP A 168 8.15 -1.69 19.34
N ASP A 169 8.02 -2.14 18.09
CA ASP A 169 7.62 -3.51 17.74
C ASP A 169 8.90 -4.31 17.50
N GLU A 170 9.15 -5.28 18.37
CA GLU A 170 10.31 -6.16 18.28
C GLU A 170 10.19 -7.09 17.06
N ASP A 171 11.26 -7.16 16.27
CA ASP A 171 11.34 -8.04 15.11
C ASP A 171 12.75 -8.62 15.00
N CYS A 172 12.88 -9.89 15.39
CA CYS A 172 14.15 -10.60 15.42
C CYS A 172 14.73 -10.88 14.02
N THR A 173 13.98 -10.58 12.96
CA THR A 173 14.39 -10.85 11.57
C THR A 173 15.03 -9.66 10.86
N LEU A 174 15.03 -8.47 11.49
CA LEU A 174 15.57 -7.26 10.88
C LEU A 174 17.10 -7.21 10.97
N GLU A 175 17.71 -6.69 9.90
CA GLU A 175 19.14 -6.33 9.88
C GLU A 175 19.32 -4.90 10.44
N GLU A 176 20.57 -4.49 10.71
CA GLU A 176 20.91 -3.15 11.26
C GLU A 176 20.31 -1.97 10.47
N GLY A 177 20.01 -2.16 9.19
CA GLY A 177 19.37 -1.15 8.33
C GLY A 177 17.83 -1.13 8.36
N GLY A 178 17.19 -1.91 9.22
CA GLY A 178 15.72 -2.02 9.33
C GLY A 178 15.05 -2.71 8.14
N GLY A 179 15.84 -3.33 7.26
CA GLY A 179 15.39 -4.14 6.13
C GLY A 179 15.92 -5.57 6.24
N ARG A 180 15.80 -6.34 5.15
CA ARG A 180 16.25 -7.74 5.11
C ARG A 180 16.79 -8.11 3.72
N THR A 181 17.76 -9.01 3.65
CA THR A 181 18.33 -9.47 2.40
C THR A 181 17.46 -10.54 1.73
N LEU A 182 17.35 -10.49 0.40
CA LEU A 182 16.67 -11.53 -0.39
C LEU A 182 17.34 -12.91 -0.25
N PRO A 183 16.59 -14.01 -0.50
CA PRO A 183 15.18 -14.05 -0.87
C PRO A 183 14.23 -13.92 0.32
N CYS A 184 13.00 -13.45 0.08
CA CYS A 184 11.94 -13.57 1.08
C CYS A 184 11.65 -15.07 1.33
N PRO A 185 11.65 -15.55 2.59
CA PRO A 185 11.44 -16.97 2.89
C PRO A 185 9.96 -17.39 2.73
N VAL A 186 9.03 -16.44 2.71
CA VAL A 186 7.59 -16.71 2.64
C VAL A 186 7.19 -16.93 1.19
N GLN A 187 6.51 -18.04 0.94
CA GLN A 187 6.04 -18.41 -0.39
C GLN A 187 4.64 -17.83 -0.69
N PRO A 188 4.37 -17.42 -1.94
CA PRO A 188 3.04 -17.07 -2.40
C PRO A 188 2.03 -18.19 -2.16
N ARG A 189 0.80 -17.82 -1.80
CA ARG A 189 -0.30 -18.78 -1.66
C ARG A 189 -1.16 -18.74 -2.91
N ALA A 190 -1.66 -19.92 -3.30
CA ALA A 190 -2.62 -20.02 -4.39
C ALA A 190 -3.77 -19.00 -4.23
N CYS A 191 -4.13 -18.32 -5.30
CA CYS A 191 -5.22 -17.37 -5.32
C CYS A 191 -6.39 -17.89 -6.15
N ASP A 192 -7.57 -17.92 -5.52
CA ASP A 192 -8.83 -17.97 -6.25
C ASP A 192 -9.35 -16.53 -6.40
N ALA A 193 -9.16 -15.95 -7.58
CA ALA A 193 -9.56 -14.57 -7.86
C ALA A 193 -11.10 -14.37 -7.82
N ASP A 194 -11.88 -15.44 -7.94
CA ASP A 194 -13.35 -15.38 -7.89
C ASP A 194 -13.87 -15.40 -6.44
N ARG A 195 -13.02 -15.78 -5.49
CA ARG A 195 -13.37 -15.85 -4.07
C ARG A 195 -12.79 -14.67 -3.30
N ALA A 196 -13.69 -13.81 -2.82
CA ALA A 196 -13.31 -12.76 -1.89
C ALA A 196 -12.65 -13.35 -0.63
N ILE A 197 -11.40 -13.00 -0.40
CA ILE A 197 -10.59 -13.52 0.69
C ILE A 197 -9.51 -12.52 1.08
N ARG A 198 -9.24 -12.44 2.38
CA ARG A 198 -8.09 -11.73 2.93
C ARG A 198 -7.03 -12.75 3.32
N THR A 199 -5.83 -12.59 2.82
CA THR A 199 -4.65 -13.42 3.10
C THR A 199 -3.58 -12.53 3.72
N ILE A 200 -3.02 -12.94 4.85
CA ILE A 200 -1.90 -12.23 5.49
C ILE A 200 -0.67 -13.13 5.41
N TYR A 201 0.39 -12.59 4.81
CA TYR A 201 1.72 -13.17 4.78
C TYR A 201 2.54 -12.56 5.91
N ARG A 202 2.78 -13.32 6.98
CA ARG A 202 3.61 -12.89 8.10
C ARG A 202 5.08 -13.00 7.70
N LEU A 203 5.82 -11.88 7.74
CA LEU A 203 7.23 -11.81 7.38
C LEU A 203 8.12 -11.81 8.63
N GLY A 204 7.86 -10.88 9.56
CA GLY A 204 8.59 -10.79 10.82
C GLY A 204 8.07 -11.79 11.86
N TYR A 205 8.91 -12.12 12.83
CA TYR A 205 8.51 -12.92 13.99
C TYR A 205 9.32 -12.51 15.22
N VAL A 206 8.75 -12.77 16.40
CA VAL A 206 9.44 -12.67 17.69
C VAL A 206 9.67 -14.09 18.19
N ASP A 207 10.91 -14.42 18.55
CA ASP A 207 11.30 -15.76 19.02
C ASP A 207 11.10 -15.98 20.52
N HIS A 208 10.60 -14.96 21.23
CA HIS A 208 10.36 -14.96 22.66
C HIS A 208 9.03 -14.29 23.01
N ILE A 209 8.65 -14.40 24.29
CA ILE A 209 7.41 -13.82 24.83
C ILE A 209 7.67 -12.35 25.18
N ILE A 210 6.92 -11.45 24.56
CA ILE A 210 6.90 -10.04 24.95
C ILE A 210 6.07 -9.91 26.23
N LEU A 211 6.72 -9.46 27.31
CA LEU A 211 6.05 -9.14 28.57
C LEU A 211 5.63 -7.67 28.52
N PRO A 212 4.36 -7.33 28.85
CA PRO A 212 3.94 -5.93 28.91
C PRO A 212 4.74 -5.21 29.99
N GLU A 213 5.24 -4.01 29.67
CA GLU A 213 5.91 -3.17 30.66
C GLU A 213 4.96 -2.90 31.83
N LYS A 214 5.46 -3.12 33.05
CA LYS A 214 4.75 -2.70 34.25
C LYS A 214 4.85 -1.17 34.32
N TYR A 215 3.73 -0.50 34.11
CA TYR A 215 3.61 0.90 34.48
C TYR A 215 3.61 1.00 36.01
N ASP A 216 4.69 1.57 36.58
CA ASP A 216 4.80 1.97 37.99
C ASP A 216 4.24 3.40 38.20
#